data_AF-A0AAJ2QEZ0-F1
#
_entry.id   AF-A0AAJ2QEZ0-F1
#
_cell.length_a   1.000
_cell.length_b   1.000
_cell.length_c   1.000
_cell.angle_alpha   90.00
_cell.angle_beta   90.00
_cell.angle_gamma   90.00
#
_symmetry.space_group_name_H-M   'P 1'
#
loop_
_entity.id
_entity.type
_entity.pdbx_description
1 polymer ?
#
loop_
_entity_poly.entity_id
_entity_poly.type
_entity_poly.pdbx_seq_one_letter_code
_entity_poly.pdbx_strand_id
1 'polypeptide(L)'
;MVSPDGRTVFVLRRVGGRTAEYGLELVLRGVADQLELATVQYTRPDGEQRTLLVPVSHSPVGPTASFVRLDGFAAGSTWQATGPTPVPEDPAWPSETVADSIRAAHNEATREAWRQVRERTGPGIRETIDGAL
;
A
#
# COMPACT_ATOMS: atom_id res chain seq x y z
N MET A 1 -7.64 8.54 -9.03
CA MET A 1 -7.27 7.67 -10.17
C MET A 1 -8.05 6.38 -10.06
N VAL A 2 -8.45 5.75 -11.16
CA VAL A 2 -9.08 4.42 -11.15
C VAL A 2 -8.12 3.44 -11.82
N SER A 3 -8.01 2.22 -11.31
CA SER A 3 -7.23 1.16 -11.96
C SER A 3 -7.80 0.84 -13.36
N PRO A 4 -6.97 0.33 -14.30
CA PRO A 4 -7.44 0.00 -15.65
C PRO A 4 -8.60 -1.00 -15.69
N ASP A 5 -8.68 -1.92 -14.72
CA ASP A 5 -9.76 -2.90 -14.57
C ASP A 5 -11.02 -2.34 -13.89
N GLY A 6 -11.02 -1.07 -13.48
CA GLY A 6 -12.15 -0.40 -12.82
C GLY A 6 -12.41 -0.86 -11.37
N ARG A 7 -11.64 -1.84 -10.85
CA ARG A 7 -11.87 -2.47 -9.55
C ARG A 7 -11.35 -1.63 -8.38
N THR A 8 -10.41 -0.73 -8.60
CA THR A 8 -9.77 0.03 -7.51
C THR A 8 -9.80 1.51 -7.77
N VAL A 9 -10.14 2.27 -6.73
CA VAL A 9 -10.06 3.73 -6.74
C VAL A 9 -8.94 4.15 -5.81
N PHE A 10 -8.03 4.96 -6.34
CA PHE A 10 -6.97 5.62 -5.60
C PHE A 10 -7.35 7.07 -5.33
N VAL A 11 -7.41 7.44 -4.06
CA VAL A 11 -7.77 8.78 -3.58
C VAL A 11 -6.60 9.36 -2.81
N LEU A 12 -5.98 10.41 -3.36
CA LEU A 12 -4.96 11.19 -2.67
C LEU A 12 -5.64 12.14 -1.69
N ARG A 13 -5.26 12.09 -0.42
CA ARG A 13 -5.81 12.89 0.67
C ARG A 13 -4.70 13.61 1.42
N ARG A 14 -5.01 14.79 1.98
CA ARG A 14 -4.16 15.38 3.02
C ARG A 14 -4.44 14.70 4.36
N VAL A 15 -3.37 14.37 5.07
CA VAL A 15 -3.38 13.72 6.38
C VAL A 15 -2.94 14.75 7.41
N GLY A 16 -3.86 15.17 8.28
CA GLY A 16 -3.58 16.17 9.33
C GLY A 16 -3.68 17.63 8.86
N GLY A 17 -3.94 18.53 9.82
CA GLY A 17 -4.21 19.95 9.57
C GLY A 17 -3.00 20.89 9.70
N ARG A 18 -1.88 20.44 10.29
CA ARG A 18 -0.72 21.32 10.60
C ARG A 18 0.57 20.94 9.87
N THR A 19 0.81 19.65 9.67
CA THR A 19 1.82 19.13 8.73
C THR A 19 1.08 18.77 7.45
N ALA A 20 1.44 19.38 6.32
CA ALA A 20 0.78 19.11 5.04
C ALA A 20 1.23 17.75 4.49
N GLU A 21 0.93 16.68 5.22
CA GLU A 21 1.26 15.33 4.82
C GLU A 21 0.20 14.79 3.87
N TYR A 22 0.60 13.96 2.93
CA TYR A 22 -0.32 13.33 1.99
C TYR A 22 -0.38 11.83 2.28
N GLY A 23 -1.55 11.25 2.04
CA GLY A 23 -1.79 9.83 2.11
C GLY A 23 -2.61 9.37 0.92
N LEU A 24 -2.45 8.11 0.56
CA LEU A 24 -3.19 7.49 -0.53
C LEU A 24 -4.13 6.44 0.05
N GLU A 25 -5.41 6.60 -0.25
CA GLU A 25 -6.46 5.63 0.04
C GLU A 25 -6.71 4.78 -1.20
N LEU A 26 -6.67 3.47 -1.02
CA LEU A 26 -7.00 2.48 -2.03
C LEU A 26 -8.31 1.85 -1.62
N VAL A 27 -9.37 2.08 -2.41
CA VAL A 27 -10.69 1.52 -2.18
C VAL A 27 -10.98 0.47 -3.24
N LEU A 28 -11.17 -0.77 -2.81
CA LEU A 28 -11.57 -1.86 -3.70
C LEU A 28 -13.10 -1.84 -3.88
N ARG A 29 -13.55 -1.73 -5.12
CA ARG A 29 -14.94 -1.83 -5.55
C ARG A 29 -15.27 -3.29 -5.81
N GLY A 30 -15.61 -4.01 -4.75
CA GLY A 30 -15.98 -5.42 -4.81
C GLY A 30 -15.26 -6.24 -3.75
N VAL A 31 -15.57 -7.53 -3.73
CA VAL A 31 -14.87 -8.53 -2.92
C VAL A 31 -13.75 -9.08 -3.80
N ALA A 32 -12.52 -9.07 -3.32
CA ALA A 32 -11.48 -9.87 -3.96
C ALA A 32 -11.65 -11.32 -3.46
N ASP A 33 -11.25 -12.31 -4.25
CA ASP A 33 -11.32 -13.72 -3.80
C ASP A 33 -10.00 -14.17 -3.15
N GLN A 34 -8.96 -13.33 -3.24
CA GLN A 34 -7.60 -13.61 -2.79
C GLN A 34 -6.88 -12.33 -2.39
N LEU A 35 -5.83 -12.45 -1.57
CA LEU A 35 -5.04 -11.30 -1.14
C LEU A 35 -4.36 -10.65 -2.35
N GLU A 36 -4.63 -9.36 -2.55
CA GLU A 36 -4.10 -8.58 -3.66
C GLU A 36 -3.18 -7.47 -3.13
N LEU A 37 -2.29 -7.01 -4.00
CA LEU A 37 -1.31 -5.97 -3.70
C LEU A 37 -1.23 -4.99 -4.87
N ALA A 38 -1.36 -3.71 -4.55
CA ALA A 38 -1.09 -2.62 -5.47
C ALA A 38 0.34 -2.10 -5.28
N THR A 39 0.96 -1.60 -6.34
CA THR A 39 2.23 -0.87 -6.24
C THR A 39 1.97 0.61 -6.46
N VAL A 40 2.50 1.44 -5.57
CA VAL A 40 2.41 2.90 -5.65
C VAL A 40 3.82 3.44 -5.77
N GLN A 41 4.05 4.28 -6.77
CA GLN A 41 5.33 4.98 -6.94
C GLN A 41 5.08 6.48 -6.88
N TYR A 42 5.92 7.20 -6.16
CA TYR A 42 5.86 8.65 -6.09
C TYR A 42 7.23 9.28 -6.02
N THR A 43 7.33 10.52 -6.48
CA THR A 43 8.55 11.33 -6.41
C THR A 43 8.49 12.28 -5.24
N ARG A 44 9.56 12.38 -4.47
CA ARG A 44 9.75 13.44 -3.47
C ARG A 44 10.24 14.73 -4.14
N PRO A 45 10.15 15.89 -3.46
CA PRO A 45 10.61 17.19 -3.99
C PRO A 45 12.11 17.24 -4.33
N ASP A 46 12.92 16.39 -3.71
CA ASP A 46 14.35 16.22 -4.02
C ASP A 46 14.61 15.39 -5.29
N GLY A 47 13.55 14.88 -5.93
CA GLY A 47 13.61 14.02 -7.11
C GLY A 47 13.75 12.53 -6.79
N GLU A 48 13.84 12.14 -5.52
CA GLU A 48 13.93 10.73 -5.13
C GLU A 48 12.62 10.00 -5.44
N GLN A 49 12.72 8.87 -6.16
CA GLN A 49 11.58 8.00 -6.41
C GLN A 49 11.44 6.98 -5.27
N ARG A 50 10.23 6.90 -4.70
CA ARG A 50 9.87 5.92 -3.67
C ARG A 50 8.82 4.96 -4.23
N THR A 51 8.94 3.71 -3.82
CA THR A 51 7.98 2.65 -4.14
C THR A 51 7.36 2.14 -2.84
N LEU A 52 6.03 2.01 -2.82
CA LEU A 52 5.28 1.38 -1.75
C LEU A 52 4.48 0.21 -2.32
N LEU A 53 4.45 -0.87 -1.56
CA LEU A 53 3.59 -2.02 -1.75
C LEU A 53 2.39 -1.83 -0.84
N VAL A 54 1.17 -1.91 -1.36
CA VAL A 54 -0.04 -1.67 -0.59
C VAL A 54 -0.93 -2.90 -0.66
N PRO A 55 -0.87 -3.79 0.37
CA PRO A 55 -1.76 -4.93 0.42
C PRO A 55 -3.20 -4.46 0.69
N VAL A 56 -4.14 -5.18 0.11
CA VAL A 56 -5.58 -4.93 0.22
C VAL A 56 -6.19 -6.18 0.84
N SER A 57 -6.57 -6.12 2.12
CA SER A 57 -7.14 -7.24 2.88
C SER A 57 -8.63 -7.34 2.73
N HIS A 58 -9.16 -8.55 2.67
CA HIS A 58 -10.60 -8.78 2.62
C HIS A 58 -11.25 -8.31 3.91
N SER A 59 -12.14 -7.33 3.82
CA SER A 59 -13.10 -7.07 4.89
C SER A 59 -14.36 -7.91 4.67
N PRO A 60 -14.82 -8.69 5.65
CA PRO A 60 -16.10 -9.39 5.57
C PRO A 60 -17.30 -8.41 5.62
N VAL A 61 -17.07 -7.15 6.00
CA VAL A 61 -18.10 -6.12 6.14
C VAL A 61 -17.64 -4.82 5.46
N GLY A 62 -18.40 -4.38 4.44
CA GLY A 62 -18.18 -3.10 3.76
C GLY A 62 -17.01 -3.09 2.77
N PRO A 63 -16.78 -1.95 2.10
CA PRO A 63 -15.68 -1.80 1.15
C PRO A 63 -14.33 -1.91 1.86
N THR A 64 -13.41 -2.66 1.25
CA THR A 64 -12.03 -2.73 1.74
C THR A 64 -11.30 -1.44 1.38
N ALA A 65 -10.66 -0.83 2.37
CA ALA A 65 -9.83 0.34 2.17
C ALA A 65 -8.45 0.21 2.85
N SER A 66 -7.39 0.28 2.05
CA SER A 66 -6.03 0.44 2.55
C SER A 66 -5.65 1.92 2.51
N PHE A 67 -4.93 2.38 3.53
CA PHE A 67 -4.50 3.77 3.62
C PHE A 67 -3.03 3.84 4.01
N VAL A 68 -2.23 4.48 3.15
CA VAL A 68 -0.79 4.64 3.35
C VAL A 68 -0.40 6.11 3.34
N ARG A 69 0.58 6.48 4.16
CA ARG A 69 1.22 7.80 4.14
C ARG A 69 2.24 7.84 3.00
N LEU A 70 2.28 8.96 2.28
CA LEU A 70 3.30 9.22 1.27
C LEU A 70 4.37 10.12 1.89
N ASP A 71 5.33 9.51 2.57
CA ASP A 71 6.33 10.24 3.33
C ASP A 71 7.24 11.11 2.43
N GLY A 72 7.33 12.40 2.76
CA GLY A 72 8.02 13.39 1.94
C GLY A 72 7.29 13.80 0.66
N PHE A 73 6.08 13.31 0.39
CA PHE A 73 5.29 13.75 -0.76
C PHE A 73 4.75 15.17 -0.54
N ALA A 74 4.83 16.02 -1.56
CA ALA A 74 4.35 17.40 -1.51
C ALA A 74 3.42 17.73 -2.68
N ALA A 75 2.70 18.86 -2.58
CA ALA A 75 1.92 19.37 -3.69
C ALA A 75 2.80 19.58 -4.94
N GLY A 76 2.31 19.16 -6.11
CA GLY A 76 3.06 19.24 -7.37
C GLY A 76 3.99 18.04 -7.62
N SER A 77 4.17 17.14 -6.64
CA SER A 77 4.86 15.86 -6.86
C SER A 77 4.04 14.92 -7.73
N THR A 78 4.72 14.04 -8.47
CA THR A 78 4.07 13.03 -9.29
C THR A 78 3.91 11.72 -8.54
N TRP A 79 2.84 11.00 -8.83
CA TRP A 79 2.64 9.63 -8.36
C TRP A 79 1.90 8.81 -9.41
N GLN A 80 2.11 7.51 -9.37
CA GLN A 80 1.45 6.52 -10.20
C GLN A 80 1.18 5.26 -9.39
N ALA A 81 0.18 4.50 -9.79
CA ALA A 81 -0.14 3.23 -9.15
C ALA A 81 -0.49 2.16 -10.18
N THR A 82 -0.10 0.93 -9.90
CA THR A 82 -0.62 -0.25 -10.58
C THR A 82 -1.88 -0.74 -9.86
N GLY A 83 -2.81 -1.32 -10.62
CA GLY A 83 -3.97 -1.99 -10.02
C GLY A 83 -3.54 -3.17 -9.14
N PRO A 84 -4.37 -3.59 -8.18
CA PRO A 84 -4.05 -4.73 -7.34
C PRO A 84 -3.88 -6.00 -8.16
N THR A 85 -2.80 -6.74 -7.90
CA THR A 85 -2.56 -8.07 -8.47
C THR A 85 -2.44 -9.10 -7.35
N PRO A 86 -2.69 -10.38 -7.62
CA PRO A 86 -2.52 -11.43 -6.62
C PRO A 86 -1.11 -11.42 -6.02
N VAL A 87 -1.01 -11.57 -4.70
CA VAL A 87 0.29 -11.66 -4.03
C VAL A 87 0.96 -12.98 -4.41
N PRO A 88 2.18 -12.98 -5.00
CA PRO A 88 2.91 -14.20 -5.29
C PRO A 88 3.40 -14.86 -3.98
N GLU A 89 3.55 -16.19 -4.00
CA GLU A 89 4.03 -16.96 -2.83
C GLU A 89 5.49 -16.65 -2.48
N ASP A 90 6.32 -16.39 -3.50
CA ASP A 90 7.73 -16.02 -3.34
C ASP A 90 8.05 -14.70 -4.07
N PRO A 91 7.68 -13.55 -3.51
CA PRO A 91 7.99 -12.26 -4.09
C PRO A 91 9.46 -11.89 -3.88
N ALA A 92 10.14 -11.49 -4.96
CA ALA A 92 11.49 -10.91 -4.90
C ALA A 92 11.48 -9.42 -4.48
N TRP A 93 10.63 -9.03 -3.53
CA TRP A 93 10.56 -7.64 -3.06
C TRP A 93 11.78 -7.27 -2.22
N PRO A 94 12.40 -6.10 -2.43
CA PRO A 94 13.47 -5.64 -1.55
C PRO A 94 12.98 -5.46 -0.12
N SER A 95 13.72 -5.97 0.88
CA SER A 95 13.33 -5.87 2.29
C SER A 95 13.11 -4.43 2.75
N GLU A 96 13.91 -3.48 2.28
CA GLU A 96 13.74 -2.06 2.57
C GLU A 96 12.39 -1.53 2.07
N THR A 97 11.99 -1.90 0.84
CA THR A 97 10.69 -1.53 0.28
C THR A 97 9.54 -2.09 1.09
N VAL A 98 9.64 -3.35 1.55
CA VAL A 98 8.61 -3.97 2.41
C VAL A 98 8.52 -3.23 3.74
N ALA A 99 9.65 -2.98 4.40
CA ALA A 99 9.68 -2.28 5.68
C ALA A 99 9.13 -0.84 5.57
N ASP A 100 9.51 -0.10 4.54
CA ASP A 100 8.99 1.25 4.27
C ASP A 100 7.49 1.24 4.00
N SER A 101 7.00 0.22 3.28
CA SER A 101 5.58 0.06 2.99
C SER A 101 4.74 -0.25 4.24
N ILE A 102 5.30 -1.01 5.18
CA ILE A 102 4.65 -1.27 6.48
C ILE A 102 4.67 -0.01 7.34
N ARG A 103 5.80 0.71 7.40
CA ARG A 103 5.87 2.02 8.11
C ARG A 103 4.88 3.04 7.55
N ALA A 104 4.65 3.00 6.24
CA ALA A 104 3.66 3.85 5.58
C ALA A 104 2.21 3.48 5.94
N ALA A 105 1.92 2.27 6.44
CA ALA A 105 0.57 1.84 6.78
C ALA A 105 -0.05 2.72 7.89
N HIS A 106 -1.09 3.47 7.52
CA HIS A 106 -1.68 4.48 8.39
C HIS A 106 -2.88 3.95 9.20
N ASN A 107 -3.61 2.97 8.68
CA ASN A 107 -4.76 2.38 9.35
C ASN A 107 -4.52 0.90 9.72
N GLU A 108 -5.27 0.40 10.70
CA GLU A 108 -5.15 -0.98 11.16
C GLU A 108 -5.51 -1.98 10.05
N ALA A 109 -6.44 -1.64 9.16
CA ALA A 109 -6.81 -2.50 8.03
C ALA A 109 -5.62 -2.81 7.11
N THR A 110 -4.76 -1.82 6.85
CA THR A 110 -3.54 -2.01 6.05
C THR A 110 -2.49 -2.83 6.79
N ARG A 111 -2.37 -2.65 8.12
CA ARG A 111 -1.47 -3.46 8.97
C ARG A 111 -1.93 -4.92 9.03
N GLU A 112 -3.23 -5.15 9.15
CA GLU A 112 -3.82 -6.48 9.10
C GLU A 112 -3.62 -7.13 7.72
N ALA A 113 -3.71 -6.34 6.64
CA ALA A 113 -3.37 -6.83 5.31
C ALA A 113 -1.92 -7.31 5.22
N TRP A 114 -0.99 -6.61 5.85
CA TRP A 114 0.41 -7.08 5.96
C TRP A 114 0.55 -8.37 6.77
N ARG A 115 -0.22 -8.54 7.85
CA ARG A 115 -0.26 -9.82 8.58
C ARG A 115 -0.77 -10.96 7.69
N GLN A 116 -1.74 -10.71 6.83
CA GLN A 116 -2.21 -11.71 5.85
C GLN A 116 -1.16 -12.01 4.77
N VAL A 117 -0.40 -11.00 4.32
CA VAL A 117 0.72 -11.21 3.38
C VAL A 117 1.76 -12.12 4.02
N ARG A 118 2.12 -11.85 5.28
CA ARG A 118 3.08 -12.64 6.04
C ARG A 118 2.75 -14.13 6.09
N GLU A 119 1.48 -14.50 6.25
CA GLU A 119 1.06 -15.91 6.28
C GLU A 119 1.22 -16.62 4.92
N ARG A 120 1.32 -15.87 3.81
CA ARG A 120 1.41 -16.42 2.45
C ARG A 120 2.81 -16.39 1.85
N THR A 121 3.72 -15.58 2.40
CA THR A 121 5.06 -15.37 1.85
C THR A 121 6.12 -16.26 2.49
N GLY A 122 7.19 -16.52 1.74
CA GLY A 122 8.36 -17.26 2.23
C GLY A 122 9.10 -16.60 3.42
N PRO A 123 10.03 -17.34 4.08
CA PRO A 123 10.66 -16.95 5.34
C PRO A 123 11.34 -15.57 5.33
N GLY A 124 12.07 -15.21 4.26
CA GLY A 124 12.81 -13.94 4.22
C GLY A 124 11.90 -12.69 4.21
N ILE A 125 10.80 -12.75 3.46
CA ILE A 125 9.80 -11.66 3.45
C ILE A 125 9.03 -11.66 4.77
N ARG A 126 8.67 -12.83 5.30
CA ARG A 126 8.03 -12.97 6.60
C ARG A 126 8.83 -12.35 7.74
N GLU A 127 10.14 -12.61 7.82
CA GLU A 127 11.03 -12.01 8.82
C GLU A 127 11.07 -10.48 8.71
N THR A 128 11.08 -9.96 7.48
CA THR A 128 11.05 -8.51 7.24
C THR A 128 9.72 -7.91 7.72
N ILE A 129 8.59 -8.58 7.46
CA ILE A 129 7.27 -8.12 7.92
C ILE A 129 7.19 -8.17 9.46
N ASP A 130 7.66 -9.25 10.08
CA ASP A 130 7.66 -9.42 11.54
C ASP A 130 8.52 -8.36 12.25
N GLY A 131 9.62 -7.92 11.64
CA GLY A 131 10.47 -6.86 12.19
C GLY A 131 9.93 -5.44 12.02
N ALA A 132 8.91 -5.23 11.17
CA ALA A 132 8.41 -3.90 10.81
C ALA A 132 6.98 -3.60 11.30
N LEU A 133 6.20 -4.63 11.66
CA LEU A 133 4.86 -4.49 12.24
C LEU A 133 4.90 -4.04 13.70
#